data_AF-A0A9P4PNY4-F1
#
_entry.id   AF-A0A9P4PNY4-F1
#
_cell.length_a   1.000
_cell.length_b   1.000
_cell.length_c   1.000
_cell.angle_alpha   90.00
_cell.angle_beta   90.00
_cell.angle_gamma   90.00
#
_symmetry.space_group_name_H-M   'P 1'
#
loop_
_entity.id
_entity.type
_entity.pdbx_description
1 polymer ?
#
loop_
_entity_poly.entity_id
_entity_poly.type
_entity_poly.pdbx_seq_one_letter_code
_entity_poly.pdbx_strand_id
1 'polypeptide(L)'
;MANSTALRAFRSVCASCRTPLSTRTPALARPLSQSHALAALKGDSSMDKNLAAIDQNMFNRANSLGSVIPNNPNADFGNLAKGEWEEDDRHHLHIYAHKHNTHITLTDPSRNPMVSVSCGNIGFKKAGRGSYDAAYQLTAFVMLRIKDMGWLPRIKKIELAYRGFGKGREAVTKAILGSEGKDIRPLINKLSDSTRLKFGGTRSKKPRRLG
;
A
#
# COMPACT_ATOMS: atom_id res chain seq x y z
N MET A 1 13.60 22.40 62.92
CA MET A 1 12.85 22.16 61.66
C MET A 1 13.08 20.71 61.25
N ALA A 2 11.99 19.96 61.09
CA ALA A 2 11.80 18.66 60.41
C ALA A 2 12.90 17.58 60.53
N ASN A 3 12.68 16.49 61.29
CA ASN A 3 11.82 15.31 61.06
C ASN A 3 12.45 14.23 60.15
N SER A 4 12.80 13.13 60.83
CA SER A 4 12.65 11.70 60.48
C SER A 4 12.03 11.29 59.13
N THR A 5 12.57 10.19 58.57
CA THR A 5 11.85 8.96 58.13
C THR A 5 12.89 7.94 57.65
N ALA A 6 13.09 6.75 58.22
CA ALA A 6 12.22 5.61 58.51
C ALA A 6 12.49 4.44 57.54
N LEU A 7 13.06 3.38 58.12
CA LEU A 7 12.67 1.96 58.01
C LEU A 7 12.69 1.28 56.63
N ARG A 8 13.68 0.38 56.50
CA ARG A 8 13.57 -0.88 55.75
C ARG A 8 12.51 -1.78 56.39
N ALA A 9 11.56 -2.26 55.60
CA ALA A 9 10.72 -3.40 55.95
C ALA A 9 10.49 -4.29 54.71
N PHE A 10 10.69 -5.59 54.92
CA PHE A 10 10.58 -6.70 53.99
C PHE A 10 9.15 -6.96 53.51
N ARG A 11 9.02 -7.56 52.31
CA ARG A 11 8.04 -8.60 51.91
C ARG A 11 8.40 -9.07 50.48
N SER A 12 9.18 -10.13 50.32
CA SER A 12 8.72 -11.51 50.03
C SER A 12 7.54 -11.61 49.05
N VAL A 13 7.85 -11.75 47.76
CA VAL A 13 6.92 -12.33 46.78
C VAL A 13 7.47 -13.69 46.39
N CYS A 14 6.66 -14.68 46.74
CA CYS A 14 6.93 -16.11 46.67
C CYS A 14 6.96 -16.57 45.20
N ALA A 15 8.12 -17.04 44.73
CA ALA A 15 8.24 -17.71 43.43
C ALA A 15 7.89 -19.21 43.59
N SER A 16 6.60 -19.50 43.79
CA SER A 16 6.08 -20.89 43.87
C SER A 16 4.82 -21.03 43.03
N CYS A 17 4.99 -20.97 41.71
CA CYS A 17 4.00 -21.43 40.72
C CYS A 17 4.75 -21.97 39.49
N ARG A 18 5.59 -23.00 39.65
CA ARG A 18 6.10 -23.81 38.53
C ARG A 18 5.28 -25.11 38.50
N THR A 19 4.33 -25.21 37.59
CA THR A 19 3.64 -26.46 37.28
C THR A 19 4.46 -27.25 36.24
N PRO A 20 4.64 -28.58 36.41
CA PRO A 20 5.37 -29.40 35.45
C PRO A 20 4.49 -29.76 34.24
N LEU A 21 5.10 -29.72 33.05
CA LEU A 21 4.54 -30.21 31.79
C LEU A 21 4.35 -31.74 31.88
N SER A 22 3.10 -32.20 31.90
CA SER A 22 2.76 -33.62 31.86
C SER A 22 2.82 -34.14 30.42
N THR A 23 3.70 -35.12 30.21
CA THR A 23 3.74 -35.98 29.03
C THR A 23 2.56 -36.96 29.06
N ARG A 24 1.56 -36.74 28.20
CA ARG A 24 0.59 -37.78 27.83
C ARG A 24 0.70 -38.05 26.34
N THR A 25 1.17 -39.26 26.03
CA THR A 25 1.11 -39.88 24.71
C THR A 25 -0.35 -40.11 24.31
N PRO A 26 -0.78 -39.77 23.08
CA PRO A 26 -2.07 -40.22 22.59
C PRO A 26 -1.96 -41.70 22.16
N ALA A 27 -2.80 -42.55 22.76
CA ALA A 27 -2.93 -43.95 22.40
C ALA A 27 -3.49 -44.10 20.97
N LEU A 28 -2.77 -44.89 20.15
CA LEU A 28 -3.23 -45.39 18.85
C LEU A 28 -4.26 -46.50 19.09
N ALA A 29 -5.55 -46.17 19.02
CA ALA A 29 -6.61 -47.15 18.86
C ALA A 29 -7.11 -47.10 17.41
N ARG A 30 -6.61 -48.02 16.57
CA ARG A 30 -7.17 -48.34 15.26
C ARG A 30 -8.41 -49.22 15.47
N PRO A 31 -9.60 -48.86 14.96
CA PRO A 31 -10.57 -49.88 14.60
C PRO A 31 -10.14 -50.53 13.27
N LEU A 32 -9.84 -51.82 13.33
CA LEU A 32 -9.85 -52.71 12.17
C LEU A 32 -11.27 -52.72 11.60
N SER A 33 -11.53 -52.01 10.50
CA SER A 33 -12.73 -52.26 9.69
C SER A 33 -12.37 -53.18 8.53
N GLN A 34 -12.97 -54.35 8.59
CA GLN A 34 -12.94 -55.39 7.58
C GLN A 34 -13.32 -54.85 6.20
N SER A 35 -12.51 -55.20 5.21
CA SER A 35 -12.85 -55.15 3.80
C SER A 35 -13.98 -56.15 3.52
N HIS A 36 -15.15 -55.66 3.12
CA HIS A 36 -16.05 -56.40 2.23
C HIS A 36 -16.20 -55.60 0.93
N ALA A 37 -15.46 -56.06 -0.06
CA ALA A 37 -15.70 -55.78 -1.45
C ALA A 37 -16.98 -56.53 -1.88
N LEU A 38 -17.99 -55.79 -2.34
CA LEU A 38 -18.89 -56.17 -3.45
C LEU A 38 -19.95 -55.09 -3.68
N ALA A 39 -19.65 -54.15 -4.58
CA ALA A 39 -20.61 -53.55 -5.51
C ALA A 39 -19.86 -52.53 -6.39
N ALA A 40 -19.08 -53.06 -7.34
CA ALA A 40 -18.58 -52.29 -8.46
C ALA A 40 -19.75 -51.87 -9.35
N LEU A 41 -20.20 -50.62 -9.25
CA LEU A 41 -20.96 -49.89 -10.29
C LEU A 41 -20.93 -48.38 -10.02
N LYS A 42 -19.80 -47.70 -10.27
CA LYS A 42 -19.74 -46.27 -10.68
C LYS A 42 -18.29 -45.90 -10.96
N GLY A 43 -18.02 -45.51 -12.21
CA GLY A 43 -16.70 -45.15 -12.71
C GLY A 43 -16.03 -44.03 -11.90
N ASP A 44 -14.70 -44.07 -11.87
CA ASP A 44 -13.80 -43.23 -11.10
C ASP A 44 -13.96 -41.74 -11.41
N SER A 45 -14.83 -41.08 -10.64
CA SER A 45 -15.05 -39.63 -10.69
C SER A 45 -13.85 -38.77 -10.25
N SER A 46 -12.68 -39.33 -9.97
CA SER A 46 -11.48 -38.58 -9.57
C SER A 46 -10.65 -38.12 -10.78
N MET A 47 -10.50 -38.98 -11.80
CA MET A 47 -9.78 -38.62 -13.02
C MET A 47 -10.62 -37.68 -13.90
N ASP A 48 -11.94 -37.87 -13.98
CA ASP A 48 -12.84 -36.98 -14.72
C ASP A 48 -12.90 -35.57 -14.12
N LYS A 49 -12.83 -35.44 -12.78
CA LYS A 49 -12.77 -34.13 -12.11
C LYS A 49 -11.44 -33.43 -12.37
N ASN A 50 -10.34 -34.17 -12.40
CA ASN A 50 -9.04 -33.62 -12.73
C ASN A 50 -8.95 -33.21 -14.21
N LEU A 51 -9.54 -33.99 -15.11
CA LEU A 51 -9.63 -33.67 -16.53
C LEU A 51 -10.52 -32.44 -16.77
N ALA A 52 -11.67 -32.35 -16.11
CA ALA A 52 -12.56 -31.19 -16.18
C ALA A 52 -11.91 -29.91 -15.62
N ALA A 53 -11.07 -30.01 -14.58
CA ALA A 53 -10.32 -28.87 -14.05
C ALA A 53 -9.21 -28.40 -15.00
N ILE A 54 -8.56 -29.33 -15.72
CA ILE A 54 -7.58 -29.01 -16.77
C ILE A 54 -8.29 -28.34 -17.95
N ASP A 55 -9.45 -28.86 -18.35
CA ASP A 55 -10.27 -28.34 -19.44
C ASP A 55 -10.77 -26.92 -19.13
N GLN A 56 -11.29 -26.68 -17.92
CA GLN A 56 -11.67 -25.33 -17.48
C GLN A 56 -10.49 -24.35 -17.44
N ASN A 57 -9.29 -24.79 -17.05
CA ASN A 57 -8.08 -23.96 -17.13
C ASN A 57 -7.63 -23.71 -18.58
N MET A 58 -7.87 -24.64 -19.50
CA MET A 58 -7.56 -24.49 -20.92
C MET A 58 -8.55 -23.54 -21.61
N PHE A 59 -9.85 -23.65 -21.32
CA PHE A 59 -10.88 -22.72 -21.80
C PHE A 59 -10.69 -21.29 -21.25
N ASN A 60 -10.29 -21.14 -19.98
CA ASN A 60 -9.99 -19.83 -19.41
C ASN A 60 -8.72 -19.18 -20.01
N ARG A 61 -7.73 -19.99 -20.44
CA ARG A 61 -6.56 -19.50 -21.19
C ARG A 61 -6.86 -19.20 -22.66
N ALA A 62 -7.79 -19.92 -23.29
CA ALA A 62 -8.23 -19.64 -24.65
C ALA A 62 -8.89 -18.25 -24.74
N ASN A 63 -9.66 -17.85 -23.73
CA ASN A 63 -10.24 -16.51 -23.64
C ASN A 63 -9.20 -15.40 -23.38
N SER A 64 -8.08 -15.70 -22.69
CA SER A 64 -7.01 -14.71 -22.48
C SER A 64 -6.04 -14.57 -23.65
N LEU A 65 -5.96 -15.57 -24.53
CA LEU A 65 -5.16 -15.55 -25.76
C LEU A 65 -5.95 -15.12 -27.01
N GLY A 66 -7.28 -15.01 -26.92
CA GLY A 66 -8.14 -14.55 -28.02
C GLY A 66 -7.83 -13.14 -28.53
N SER A 67 -7.16 -12.31 -27.72
CA SER A 67 -6.70 -10.96 -28.09
C SER A 67 -5.35 -10.93 -28.85
N VAL A 68 -4.65 -12.07 -28.96
CA VAL A 68 -3.33 -12.17 -29.60
C VAL A 68 -3.40 -12.69 -31.04
N ILE A 69 -4.50 -13.35 -31.43
CA ILE A 69 -4.70 -13.87 -32.79
C ILE A 69 -5.29 -12.77 -33.68
N PRO A 70 -4.55 -12.24 -34.67
CA PRO A 70 -5.12 -11.29 -35.63
C PRO A 70 -6.24 -11.96 -36.46
N ASN A 71 -7.37 -11.25 -36.64
CA ASN A 71 -8.56 -11.67 -37.42
C ASN A 71 -9.43 -12.81 -36.85
N ASN A 72 -9.54 -12.97 -35.53
CA ASN A 72 -10.59 -13.83 -34.97
C ASN A 72 -11.96 -13.10 -35.00
N PRO A 73 -12.97 -13.57 -35.75
CA PRO A 73 -14.30 -12.95 -35.83
C PRO A 73 -15.13 -13.08 -34.54
N ASN A 74 -14.73 -13.98 -33.62
CA ASN A 74 -15.37 -14.19 -32.32
C ASN A 74 -14.55 -13.60 -31.16
N ALA A 75 -13.47 -12.87 -31.44
CA ALA A 75 -12.81 -12.09 -30.41
C ALA A 75 -13.66 -10.84 -30.17
N ASP A 76 -14.29 -10.76 -29.00
CA ASP A 76 -14.73 -9.48 -28.46
C ASP A 76 -13.47 -8.60 -28.34
N PHE A 77 -13.20 -7.79 -29.37
CA PHE A 77 -12.23 -6.72 -29.30
C PHE A 77 -12.77 -5.72 -28.28
N GLY A 78 -12.55 -6.00 -27.00
CA GLY A 78 -12.75 -5.02 -25.96
C GLY A 78 -11.93 -3.82 -26.38
N ASN A 79 -12.60 -2.69 -26.64
CA ASN A 79 -11.95 -1.44 -26.98
C ASN A 79 -10.92 -1.11 -25.88
N LEU A 80 -9.65 -1.48 -26.09
CA LEU A 80 -8.54 -1.09 -25.22
C LEU A 80 -8.26 0.40 -25.31
N ALA A 81 -8.78 1.04 -26.37
CA ALA A 81 -9.00 2.46 -26.44
C ALA A 81 -10.05 2.83 -25.39
N LYS A 82 -9.59 3.00 -24.15
CA LYS A 82 -10.32 3.66 -23.09
C LYS A 82 -10.93 4.92 -23.70
N GLY A 83 -12.26 5.01 -23.70
CA GLY A 83 -13.00 6.08 -24.37
C GLY A 83 -12.33 7.42 -24.10
N GLU A 84 -11.91 8.08 -25.16
CA GLU A 84 -11.04 9.27 -25.20
C GLU A 84 -11.64 10.50 -24.48
N TRP A 85 -12.83 10.34 -23.91
CA TRP A 85 -13.72 11.39 -23.38
C TRP A 85 -14.29 11.07 -22.00
N GLU A 86 -13.70 10.12 -21.24
CA GLU A 86 -14.09 9.91 -19.84
C GLU A 86 -13.52 11.06 -18.99
N GLU A 87 -14.40 11.89 -18.41
CA GLU A 87 -14.01 12.96 -17.48
C GLU A 87 -13.16 12.37 -16.34
N ASP A 88 -12.00 12.97 -16.10
CA ASP A 88 -11.07 12.42 -15.12
C ASP A 88 -11.52 12.78 -13.70
N ASP A 89 -12.40 11.97 -13.12
CA ASP A 89 -12.90 12.11 -11.73
C ASP A 89 -11.83 11.83 -10.65
N ARG A 90 -10.57 11.61 -11.04
CA ARG A 90 -9.47 11.34 -10.11
C ARG A 90 -9.08 12.61 -9.38
N HIS A 91 -8.98 12.51 -8.06
CA HIS A 91 -8.32 13.54 -7.27
C HIS A 91 -6.80 13.43 -7.46
N HIS A 92 -6.08 14.54 -7.38
CA HIS A 92 -4.63 14.52 -7.57
C HIS A 92 -3.92 14.80 -6.24
N LEU A 93 -3.00 13.91 -5.87
CA LEU A 93 -2.07 14.14 -4.77
C LEU A 93 -0.72 14.54 -5.37
N HIS A 94 -0.49 15.85 -5.43
CA HIS A 94 0.75 16.43 -5.92
C HIS A 94 1.83 16.39 -4.84
N ILE A 95 2.95 15.75 -5.16
CA ILE A 95 4.09 15.58 -4.26
C ILE A 95 5.29 16.28 -4.90
N TYR A 96 5.56 17.50 -4.46
CA TYR A 96 6.71 18.28 -4.93
C TYR A 96 7.86 18.17 -3.93
N ALA A 97 8.86 17.35 -4.28
CA ALA A 97 10.03 17.08 -3.46
C ALA A 97 11.29 17.66 -4.10
N HIS A 98 11.78 18.76 -3.55
CA HIS A 98 13.05 19.37 -3.96
C HIS A 98 14.10 19.27 -2.85
N LYS A 99 15.34 19.71 -3.08
CA LYS A 99 16.47 19.51 -2.14
C LYS A 99 16.23 20.00 -0.70
N HIS A 100 15.45 21.05 -0.49
CA HIS A 100 15.37 21.77 0.79
C HIS A 100 14.02 21.69 1.51
N ASN A 101 13.02 21.02 0.92
CA ASN A 101 11.64 20.96 1.42
C ASN A 101 10.82 20.00 0.57
N THR A 102 9.67 19.59 1.11
CA THR A 102 8.64 18.82 0.43
C THR A 102 7.30 19.53 0.60
N HIS A 103 6.53 19.58 -0.49
CA HIS A 103 5.17 20.12 -0.51
C HIS A 103 4.23 19.03 -0.96
N ILE A 104 3.13 18.86 -0.22
CA ILE A 104 2.06 17.91 -0.55
C ILE A 104 0.79 18.72 -0.72
N THR A 105 0.16 18.56 -1.88
CA THR A 105 -1.09 19.25 -2.20
C THR A 105 -2.10 18.24 -2.74
N LEU A 106 -3.22 18.09 -2.04
CA LEU A 106 -4.38 17.35 -2.51
C LEU A 106 -5.30 18.31 -3.26
N THR A 107 -5.71 17.94 -4.47
CA THR A 107 -6.63 18.72 -5.28
C THR A 107 -7.85 17.91 -5.71
N ASP A 108 -8.93 18.63 -5.99
CA ASP A 108 -10.10 18.12 -6.69
C ASP A 108 -9.76 17.66 -8.12
N PRO A 109 -10.65 16.92 -8.79
CA PRO A 109 -10.56 16.61 -10.23
C PRO A 109 -10.40 17.85 -11.12
N SER A 110 -11.09 18.94 -10.77
CA SER A 110 -10.92 20.25 -11.43
C SER A 110 -9.60 20.97 -11.09
N ARG A 111 -8.70 20.34 -10.34
CA ARG A 111 -7.39 20.86 -9.87
C ARG A 111 -7.47 22.03 -8.89
N ASN A 112 -8.60 22.19 -8.20
CA ASN A 112 -8.72 23.14 -7.09
C ASN A 112 -8.03 22.57 -5.84
N PRO A 113 -7.18 23.34 -5.13
CA PRO A 113 -6.45 22.83 -3.97
C PRO A 113 -7.36 22.71 -2.76
N MET A 114 -7.46 21.50 -2.21
CA MET A 114 -8.21 21.22 -0.98
C MET A 114 -7.30 21.37 0.25
N VAL A 115 -6.19 20.62 0.28
CA VAL A 115 -5.17 20.69 1.33
C VAL A 115 -3.84 20.96 0.68
N SER A 116 -3.12 21.97 1.17
CA SER A 116 -1.78 22.30 0.73
C SER A 116 -0.90 22.58 1.94
N VAL A 117 0.07 21.69 2.18
CA VAL A 117 0.96 21.80 3.34
C VAL A 117 2.39 21.42 2.95
N SER A 118 3.33 21.85 3.78
CA SER A 118 4.76 21.60 3.61
C SER A 118 5.41 21.21 4.94
N CYS A 119 6.65 20.72 4.91
CA CYS A 119 7.36 20.34 6.15
C CYS A 119 7.45 21.50 7.15
N GLY A 120 7.44 22.75 6.67
CA GLY A 120 7.44 23.94 7.53
C GLY A 120 6.18 24.10 8.39
N ASN A 121 5.02 23.61 7.92
CA ASN A 121 3.75 23.71 8.65
C ASN A 121 3.72 22.83 9.91
N ILE A 122 4.50 21.75 9.93
CA ILE A 122 4.59 20.80 11.06
C ILE A 122 5.63 21.26 12.09
N GLY A 123 6.31 22.37 11.82
CA GLY A 123 7.25 22.98 12.76
C GLY A 123 8.72 22.75 12.42
N PHE A 124 9.05 22.04 11.33
CA PHE A 124 10.44 21.93 10.89
C PHE A 124 10.98 23.29 10.44
N LYS A 125 12.11 23.72 11.01
CA LYS A 125 12.74 25.00 10.73
C LYS A 125 13.99 24.83 9.86
N LYS A 126 14.18 25.77 8.92
CA LYS A 126 15.40 25.91 8.09
C LYS A 126 15.83 24.57 7.45
N ALA A 127 17.07 24.13 7.68
CA ALA A 127 17.64 22.93 7.09
C ALA A 127 16.87 21.64 7.43
N GLY A 128 16.18 21.60 8.59
CA GLY A 128 15.41 20.44 9.02
C GLY A 128 14.26 20.08 8.08
N ARG A 129 13.78 21.00 7.24
CA ARG A 129 12.68 20.78 6.29
C ARG A 129 13.02 19.86 5.13
N GLY A 130 14.31 19.77 4.77
CA GLY A 130 14.79 18.94 3.67
C GLY A 130 15.17 17.51 4.08
N SER A 131 14.95 17.15 5.33
CA SER A 131 15.24 15.81 5.84
C SER A 131 14.21 14.79 5.35
N TYR A 132 14.60 13.52 5.35
CA TYR A 132 13.71 12.41 5.01
C TYR A 132 12.57 12.28 6.04
N ASP A 133 12.92 12.34 7.32
CA ASP A 133 11.97 12.22 8.44
C ASP A 133 10.90 13.33 8.42
N ALA A 134 11.29 14.58 8.11
CA ALA A 134 10.35 15.68 8.00
C ALA A 134 9.28 15.45 6.92
N ALA A 135 9.65 14.83 5.80
CA ALA A 135 8.71 14.51 4.73
C ALA A 135 7.82 13.29 5.06
N TYR A 136 8.35 12.33 5.83
CA TYR A 136 7.55 11.19 6.32
C TYR A 136 6.46 11.68 7.28
N GLN A 137 6.84 12.49 8.28
CA GLN A 137 5.91 13.11 9.22
C GLN A 137 4.91 14.03 8.52
N LEU A 138 5.34 14.75 7.47
CA LEU A 138 4.44 15.52 6.60
C LEU A 138 3.38 14.67 5.94
N THR A 139 3.76 13.52 5.44
CA THR A 139 2.81 12.62 4.76
C THR A 139 1.81 12.07 5.76
N ALA A 140 2.27 11.59 6.93
CA ALA A 140 1.40 11.12 8.01
C ALA A 140 0.40 12.20 8.44
N PHE A 141 0.87 13.44 8.64
CA PHE A 141 0.02 14.58 8.97
C PHE A 141 -1.02 14.88 7.90
N VAL A 142 -0.66 14.81 6.61
CA VAL A 142 -1.60 14.99 5.50
C VAL A 142 -2.65 13.90 5.48
N MET A 143 -2.27 12.64 5.65
CA MET A 143 -3.23 11.52 5.66
C MET A 143 -4.22 11.65 6.80
N LEU A 144 -3.74 11.99 8.00
CA LEU A 144 -4.59 12.28 9.15
C LEU A 144 -5.52 13.46 8.87
N ARG A 145 -4.99 14.55 8.28
CA ARG A 145 -5.79 15.74 7.97
C ARG A 145 -6.91 15.46 6.97
N ILE A 146 -6.65 14.62 5.95
CA ILE A 146 -7.66 14.21 4.96
C ILE A 146 -8.79 13.42 5.64
N LYS A 147 -8.44 12.57 6.61
CA LYS A 147 -9.40 11.81 7.41
C LYS A 147 -10.23 12.71 8.30
N ASP A 148 -9.59 13.63 9.03
CA ASP A 148 -10.26 14.55 9.95
C ASP A 148 -11.21 15.53 9.23
N MET A 149 -10.86 15.95 8.00
CA MET A 149 -11.71 16.80 7.18
C MET A 149 -12.88 16.06 6.52
N GLY A 150 -12.96 14.73 6.67
CA GLY A 150 -14.06 13.92 6.15
C GLY A 150 -14.07 13.76 4.63
N TRP A 151 -12.91 13.92 3.96
CA TRP A 151 -12.82 13.81 2.50
C TRP A 151 -12.60 12.38 2.01
N LEU A 152 -12.10 11.49 2.87
CA LEU A 152 -11.85 10.09 2.54
C LEU A 152 -13.04 9.37 1.86
N PRO A 153 -14.30 9.47 2.35
CA PRO A 153 -15.44 8.81 1.69
C PRO A 153 -15.87 9.48 0.37
N ARG A 154 -15.47 10.74 0.13
CA ARG A 154 -15.79 11.46 -1.12
C ARG A 154 -14.82 11.10 -2.23
N ILE A 155 -13.58 10.82 -1.88
CA ILE A 155 -12.51 10.52 -2.84
C ILE A 155 -12.60 9.05 -3.26
N LYS A 156 -13.01 8.80 -4.50
CA LYS A 156 -13.10 7.44 -5.06
C LYS A 156 -11.79 6.94 -5.67
N LYS A 157 -11.06 7.84 -6.33
CA LYS A 157 -9.86 7.54 -7.10
C LYS A 157 -8.83 8.66 -6.93
N ILE A 158 -7.56 8.30 -6.78
CA ILE A 158 -6.44 9.21 -6.59
C ILE A 158 -5.34 8.94 -7.62
N GLU A 159 -4.78 10.00 -8.18
CA GLU A 159 -3.52 9.99 -8.91
C GLU A 159 -2.40 10.58 -8.06
N LEU A 160 -1.30 9.83 -7.88
CA LEU A 160 -0.08 10.34 -7.27
C LEU A 160 0.78 11.01 -8.34
N ALA A 161 0.99 12.33 -8.23
CA ALA A 161 1.79 13.09 -9.17
C ALA A 161 3.08 13.59 -8.50
N TYR A 162 4.20 12.92 -8.77
CA TYR A 162 5.50 13.30 -8.22
C TYR A 162 6.15 14.42 -9.04
N ARG A 163 6.90 15.29 -8.38
CA ARG A 163 7.74 16.30 -9.03
C ARG A 163 9.04 16.48 -8.27
N GLY A 164 10.16 16.27 -8.96
CA GLY A 164 11.49 16.38 -8.40
C GLY A 164 11.98 15.09 -7.75
N PHE A 165 13.27 15.09 -7.40
CA PHE A 165 14.00 13.94 -6.86
C PHE A 165 14.62 14.23 -5.49
N GLY A 166 13.96 15.07 -4.67
CA GLY A 166 14.39 15.30 -3.29
C GLY A 166 14.16 14.08 -2.39
N LYS A 167 14.85 14.04 -1.24
CA LYS A 167 14.73 12.95 -0.24
C LYS A 167 13.28 12.69 0.18
N GLY A 168 12.44 13.72 0.17
CA GLY A 168 11.03 13.59 0.50
C GLY A 168 10.21 12.74 -0.45
N ARG A 169 10.65 12.53 -1.70
CA ARG A 169 9.94 11.66 -2.66
C ARG A 169 9.86 10.22 -2.14
N GLU A 170 10.98 9.66 -1.72
CA GLU A 170 11.03 8.32 -1.14
C GLU A 170 10.33 8.22 0.21
N ALA A 171 10.43 9.27 1.03
CA ALA A 171 9.77 9.34 2.33
C ALA A 171 8.24 9.25 2.19
N VAL A 172 7.68 10.02 1.25
CA VAL A 172 6.24 10.02 0.95
C VAL A 172 5.81 8.66 0.42
N THR A 173 6.55 8.06 -0.53
CA THR A 173 6.24 6.73 -1.05
C THR A 173 6.22 5.68 0.06
N LYS A 174 7.19 5.70 0.98
CA LYS A 174 7.24 4.77 2.11
C LYS A 174 6.11 5.01 3.12
N ALA A 175 5.75 6.26 3.39
CA ALA A 175 4.60 6.58 4.25
C ALA A 175 3.26 6.10 3.64
N ILE A 176 3.08 6.27 2.32
CA ILE A 176 1.90 5.80 1.58
C ILE A 176 1.81 4.26 1.60
N LEU A 177 2.94 3.58 1.44
CA LEU A 177 2.99 2.11 1.48
C LEU A 177 2.90 1.53 2.89
N GLY A 178 3.23 2.32 3.92
CA GLY A 178 3.19 1.94 5.33
C GLY A 178 1.80 1.99 5.96
N SER A 179 1.76 2.05 7.28
CA SER A 179 0.53 2.15 8.08
C SER A 179 -0.24 3.44 7.81
N GLU A 180 0.48 4.56 7.68
CA GLU A 180 -0.10 5.91 7.56
C GLU A 180 -0.94 6.07 6.30
N GLY A 181 -0.57 5.39 5.22
CA GLY A 181 -1.28 5.42 3.95
C GLY A 181 -2.34 4.34 3.79
N LYS A 182 -2.64 3.50 4.80
CA LYS A 182 -3.54 2.34 4.67
C LYS A 182 -4.89 2.69 4.04
N ASP A 183 -5.48 3.81 4.45
CA ASP A 183 -6.79 4.26 4.01
C ASP A 183 -6.78 4.81 2.56
N ILE A 184 -5.68 5.44 2.16
CA ILE A 184 -5.52 6.10 0.86
C ILE A 184 -4.94 5.15 -0.20
N ARG A 185 -4.11 4.20 0.19
CA ARG A 185 -3.47 3.21 -0.68
C ARG A 185 -4.42 2.48 -1.64
N PRO A 186 -5.59 1.97 -1.22
CA PRO A 186 -6.52 1.29 -2.13
C PRO A 186 -7.19 2.24 -3.14
N LEU A 187 -7.21 3.55 -2.86
CA LEU A 187 -7.79 4.56 -3.74
C LEU A 187 -6.82 5.00 -4.84
N ILE A 188 -5.56 4.58 -4.82
CA ILE A 188 -4.56 5.00 -5.81
C ILE A 188 -4.74 4.21 -7.10
N ASN A 189 -5.12 4.90 -8.18
CA ASN A 189 -5.32 4.29 -9.50
C ASN A 189 -4.15 4.54 -10.44
N LYS A 190 -3.43 5.64 -10.27
CA LYS A 190 -2.38 6.08 -11.21
C LYS A 190 -1.21 6.72 -10.45
N LEU A 191 -0.01 6.46 -10.95
CA LEU A 191 1.22 7.09 -10.49
C LEU A 191 1.88 7.77 -11.69
N SER A 192 2.09 9.08 -11.59
CA SER A 192 2.69 9.92 -12.63
C SER A 192 3.89 10.70 -12.10
N ASP A 193 4.84 11.00 -12.98
CA ASP A 193 5.94 11.91 -12.72
C ASP A 193 5.81 13.14 -13.62
N SER A 194 5.69 14.31 -13.00
CA SER A 194 5.57 15.62 -13.63
C SER A 194 6.84 16.47 -13.39
N THR A 195 8.01 15.84 -13.26
CA THR A 195 9.29 16.55 -13.15
C THR A 195 9.56 17.37 -14.42
N ARG A 196 9.76 18.68 -14.23
CA ARG A 196 9.90 19.63 -15.35
C ARG A 196 11.32 19.59 -15.91
N LEU A 197 11.44 19.34 -17.20
CA LEU A 197 12.66 19.44 -18.00
C LEU A 197 12.49 20.53 -19.06
N LYS A 198 13.60 21.12 -19.53
CA LYS A 198 13.60 22.15 -20.58
C LYS A 198 14.46 21.70 -21.76
N PHE A 199 13.99 21.94 -22.98
CA PHE A 199 14.77 21.76 -24.20
C PHE A 199 15.49 23.07 -24.54
N GLY A 200 16.80 23.15 -24.26
CA GLY A 200 17.54 24.42 -24.33
C GLY A 200 17.12 25.41 -23.23
N GLY A 201 16.06 26.18 -23.47
CA GLY A 201 15.48 27.14 -22.51
C GLY A 201 16.46 28.19 -21.98
N THR A 202 16.10 28.84 -20.86
CA THR A 202 16.93 29.88 -20.24
C THR A 202 18.22 29.31 -19.66
N ARG A 203 19.34 30.06 -19.71
CA ARG A 203 20.63 29.61 -19.16
C ARG A 203 20.54 29.33 -17.65
N SER A 204 21.01 28.16 -17.20
CA SER A 204 21.08 27.80 -15.78
C SER A 204 22.18 28.60 -15.05
N LYS A 205 22.08 28.73 -13.72
CA LYS A 205 23.10 29.42 -12.90
C LYS A 205 24.48 28.77 -13.10
N LYS A 206 25.53 29.60 -13.08
CA LYS A 206 26.93 29.13 -13.18
C LYS A 206 27.25 28.08 -12.09
N PRO A 207 28.08 27.06 -12.39
CA PRO A 207 28.54 26.10 -11.38
C PRO A 207 29.16 26.80 -10.17
N ARG A 208 28.89 26.28 -8.97
CA ARG A 208 29.42 26.83 -7.72
C ARG A 208 30.83 26.28 -7.48
N ARG A 209 31.74 27.11 -6.97
CA ARG A 209 33.03 26.69 -6.42
C ARG A 209 32.82 26.40 -4.94
N LEU A 210 32.89 25.13 -4.54
CA LEU A 210 32.65 24.65 -3.17
C LEU A 210 33.88 24.00 -2.53
N GLY A 211 34.97 23.89 -3.29
CA GLY A 211 36.27 23.42 -2.80
C GLY A 211 36.94 24.45 -1.94
#